data_AF-A0A950DN49-F1
#
_entry.id   AF-A0A950DN49-F1
#
_cell.length_a   1.000
_cell.length_b   1.000
_cell.length_c   1.000
_cell.angle_alpha   90.00
_cell.angle_beta   90.00
_cell.angle_gamma   90.00
#
_symmetry.space_group_name_H-M   'P 1'
#
loop_
_entity.id
_entity.type
_entity.pdbx_description
1 polymer ?
#
loop_
_entity_poly.entity_id
_entity_poly.type
_entity_poly.pdbx_seq_one_letter_code
_entity_poly.pdbx_strand_id
1 'polypeptide(L)'
;MPTLEAPPDRPYPFVYFITIDNQSVETVTIRGRKWVISDQAGQKIVVEGDGVVGEFPRLAPGERFSYNSYHVIGSDSVAQGAFIGLTDEGVPFVVRIPQFKMEIPKAS
;
A
#
# COMPACT_ATOMS: atom_id res chain seq x y z
N MET A 1 2.92 -12.78 -11.74
CA MET A 1 3.68 -12.29 -10.58
C MET A 1 4.63 -11.22 -11.08
N PRO A 2 4.67 -10.01 -10.52
CA PRO A 2 5.79 -9.10 -10.80
C PRO A 2 7.10 -9.84 -10.49
N THR A 3 8.16 -9.55 -11.23
CA THR A 3 9.50 -10.02 -10.88
C THR A 3 9.80 -9.46 -9.49
N LEU A 4 9.90 -10.34 -8.48
CA LEU A 4 10.17 -9.94 -7.11
C LEU A 4 11.65 -9.57 -7.00
N GLU A 5 11.99 -8.36 -7.42
CA GLU A 5 13.32 -7.81 -7.18
C GLU A 5 13.50 -7.53 -5.69
N ALA A 6 14.46 -8.22 -5.08
CA ALA A 6 14.82 -8.08 -3.69
C ALA A 6 16.32 -7.78 -3.60
N PRO A 7 16.73 -6.62 -3.06
CA PRO A 7 18.14 -6.32 -2.91
C PRO A 7 18.73 -7.20 -1.79
N PRO A 8 20.05 -7.45 -1.78
CA PRO A 8 20.68 -8.36 -0.82
C PRO A 8 20.46 -7.99 0.66
N ASP A 9 20.26 -6.71 0.97
CA ASP A 9 19.98 -6.21 2.33
C ASP A 9 18.52 -6.44 2.76
N ARG A 10 17.60 -6.69 1.83
CA ARG A 10 16.17 -6.94 2.07
C ARG A 10 15.69 -8.11 1.22
N PRO A 11 16.15 -9.33 1.47
CA PRO A 11 15.95 -10.47 0.58
C PRO A 11 14.55 -11.09 0.69
N TYR A 12 13.70 -10.65 1.63
CA TYR A 12 12.40 -11.27 1.89
C TYR A 12 11.27 -10.43 1.28
N PRO A 13 10.72 -10.82 0.11
CA PRO A 13 9.52 -10.20 -0.42
C PRO A 13 8.28 -10.63 0.38
N PHE A 14 7.53 -9.65 0.87
CA PHE A 14 6.23 -9.83 1.50
C PHE A 14 5.15 -9.35 0.53
N VAL A 15 4.37 -10.27 -0.02
CA VAL A 15 3.26 -9.98 -0.94
C VAL A 15 2.01 -9.65 -0.13
N TYR A 16 1.33 -8.57 -0.51
CA TYR A 16 0.06 -8.16 0.08
C TYR A 16 -1.02 -7.99 -0.99
N PHE A 17 -2.27 -8.16 -0.57
CA PHE A 17 -3.47 -7.96 -1.38
C PHE A 17 -4.31 -6.89 -0.70
N ILE A 18 -4.64 -5.82 -1.43
CA ILE A 18 -5.42 -4.72 -0.90
C ILE A 18 -6.63 -4.50 -1.80
N THR A 19 -7.78 -4.34 -1.15
CA THR A 19 -9.02 -3.89 -1.78
C THR A 19 -9.38 -2.53 -1.23
N ILE A 20 -9.61 -1.58 -2.14
CA ILE A 20 -10.13 -0.25 -1.85
C ILE A 20 -11.62 -0.29 -2.16
N ASP A 21 -12.47 -0.04 -1.16
CA ASP A 21 -13.93 -0.03 -1.27
C ASP A 21 -14.43 1.40 -1.10
N ASN A 22 -15.08 1.96 -2.12
CA ASN A 22 -15.68 3.28 -2.01
C ASN A 22 -17.05 3.18 -1.33
N GLN A 23 -17.06 3.38 -0.02
CA GLN A 23 -18.27 3.37 0.81
C GLN A 23 -18.91 4.76 0.97
N SER A 24 -18.41 5.76 0.22
CA SER A 24 -18.98 7.10 0.21
C SER A 24 -20.12 7.21 -0.81
N VAL A 25 -20.79 8.38 -0.84
CA VAL A 25 -21.80 8.72 -1.85
C VAL A 25 -21.21 9.46 -3.05
N GLU A 26 -19.92 9.75 -3.04
CA GLU A 26 -19.21 10.50 -4.07
C GLU A 26 -18.35 9.56 -4.92
N THR A 27 -18.11 9.92 -6.17
CA THR A 27 -17.09 9.23 -6.97
C THR A 27 -15.72 9.77 -6.61
N VAL A 28 -14.75 8.87 -6.38
CA VAL A 28 -13.41 9.23 -5.91
C VAL A 28 -12.33 8.67 -6.82
N THR A 29 -11.22 9.37 -6.96
CA THR A 29 -10.04 8.87 -7.67
C THR A 29 -8.83 8.83 -6.76
N ILE A 30 -8.17 7.68 -6.66
CA ILE A 30 -6.90 7.56 -5.94
C ILE A 30 -5.79 8.15 -6.80
N ARG A 31 -5.06 9.12 -6.24
CA ARG A 31 -3.99 9.87 -6.91
C ARG A 31 -2.60 9.50 -6.46
N GLY A 32 -2.46 8.97 -5.24
CA GLY A 32 -1.16 8.57 -4.74
C GLY A 32 -1.26 7.70 -3.50
N ARG A 33 -0.10 7.21 -3.09
CA ARG A 33 0.07 6.39 -1.90
C ARG A 33 1.32 6.80 -1.15
N LYS A 34 1.25 6.67 0.17
CA LYS A 34 2.40 6.78 1.06
C LYS A 34 2.41 5.56 1.96
N TRP A 35 3.57 4.94 2.06
CA TRP A 35 3.85 3.84 2.97
C TRP A 35 4.95 4.23 3.94
N VAL A 36 4.82 3.76 5.17
CA VAL A 36 5.83 3.82 6.21
C VAL A 36 6.03 2.38 6.69
N ILE A 37 7.23 1.87 6.43
CA ILE A 37 7.66 0.54 6.88
C ILE A 37 8.64 0.75 8.01
N SER A 38 8.38 0.15 9.16
CA SER A 38 9.25 0.21 10.34
C SER A 38 9.74 -1.18 10.70
N ASP A 39 11.05 -1.36 10.84
CA ASP A 39 11.64 -2.62 11.29
C ASP A 39 11.71 -2.70 12.83
N GLN A 40 12.13 -3.86 13.35
CA GLN A 40 12.31 -4.06 14.80
C GLN A 40 13.46 -3.23 15.42
N ALA A 41 14.42 -2.78 14.61
CA ALA A 41 15.51 -1.93 15.06
C ALA A 41 15.12 -0.44 15.10
N GLY A 42 13.89 -0.11 14.69
CA GLY A 42 13.37 1.25 14.65
C GLY A 42 13.73 2.03 13.39
N GLN A 43 14.36 1.40 12.40
CA GLN A 43 14.60 2.02 11.10
C GLN A 43 13.27 2.16 10.35
N LYS A 44 13.15 3.25 9.59
CA LYS A 44 11.95 3.57 8.83
C LYS A 44 12.28 3.78 7.37
N ILE A 45 11.51 3.12 6.52
CA ILE A 45 11.51 3.33 5.07
C ILE A 45 10.19 4.00 4.72
N VAL A 46 10.28 5.13 4.02
CA VAL A 46 9.12 5.83 3.46
C VAL A 46 9.09 5.57 1.97
N VAL A 47 7.96 5.09 1.47
CA VAL A 47 7.74 4.89 0.03
C VAL A 47 6.55 5.72 -0.40
N GLU A 48 6.78 6.63 -1.32
CA GLU A 48 5.76 7.49 -1.91
C GLU A 48 5.69 7.24 -3.41
N GLY A 49 4.51 7.37 -3.99
CA GLY A 49 4.35 7.23 -5.43
C GLY A 49 2.96 7.56 -5.90
N ASP A 50 2.88 7.95 -7.17
CA ASP A 50 1.64 8.26 -7.83
C ASP A 50 0.81 7.00 -8.09
N GLY A 51 -0.50 7.17 -7.97
CA GLY A 51 -1.49 6.13 -8.14
C GLY A 51 -1.28 4.93 -7.22
N VAL A 52 -1.71 3.78 -7.71
CA VAL A 52 -1.56 2.46 -7.09
C VAL A 52 -1.22 1.48 -8.21
N VAL A 53 -0.09 0.77 -8.10
CA VAL A 53 0.42 -0.15 -9.14
C VAL A 53 0.51 0.44 -10.56
N GLY A 54 0.72 1.75 -10.68
CA GLY A 54 0.78 2.46 -11.96
C GLY A 54 -0.59 2.90 -12.50
N GLU A 55 -1.67 2.64 -11.76
CA GLU A 55 -3.03 3.00 -12.11
C GLU A 55 -3.57 4.11 -11.20
N PHE A 56 -4.57 4.85 -11.68
CA PHE A 56 -5.29 5.88 -10.94
C PHE A 56 -6.76 5.48 -10.84
N PRO A 57 -7.12 4.53 -9.96
CA PRO A 57 -8.47 3.97 -9.93
C PRO A 57 -9.47 5.05 -9.54
N ARG A 58 -10.47 5.24 -10.42
CA ARG A 58 -11.66 6.07 -10.18
C ARG A 58 -12.83 5.13 -9.83
N LEU A 59 -13.41 5.33 -8.66
CA LEU A 59 -14.39 4.43 -8.04
C LEU A 59 -15.69 5.18 -7.79
N ALA A 60 -16.78 4.77 -8.44
CA ALA A 60 -18.12 5.22 -8.10
C ALA A 60 -18.57 4.68 -6.73
N PRO A 61 -19.64 5.22 -6.12
CA PRO A 61 -20.20 4.68 -4.90
C PRO A 61 -20.47 3.17 -4.98
N GLY A 62 -19.92 2.41 -4.05
CA GLY A 62 -20.03 0.95 -3.99
C GLY A 62 -19.05 0.17 -4.88
N GLU A 63 -18.25 0.86 -5.71
CA GLU A 63 -17.21 0.21 -6.51
C GLU A 63 -15.97 -0.12 -5.71
N ARG A 64 -15.24 -1.13 -6.19
CA ARG A 64 -14.05 -1.66 -5.56
C ARG A 64 -12.91 -1.80 -6.56
N PHE A 65 -11.71 -1.57 -6.08
CA PHE A 65 -10.48 -1.85 -6.80
C PHE A 65 -9.57 -2.73 -5.95
N SER A 66 -9.17 -3.88 -6.48
CA SER A 66 -8.28 -4.83 -5.82
C SER A 66 -6.98 -4.93 -6.58
N TYR A 67 -5.87 -4.95 -5.85
CA TYR A 67 -4.55 -5.13 -6.42
C TYR A 67 -3.67 -5.93 -5.46
N ASN A 68 -2.59 -6.49 -6.00
CA ASN A 68 -1.54 -7.09 -5.21
C ASN A 68 -0.21 -6.41 -5.54
N SER A 69 0.64 -6.30 -4.53
CA SER A 69 1.99 -5.75 -4.64
C SER A 69 2.83 -6.37 -3.53
N TYR A 70 4.04 -5.87 -3.33
CA TYR A 70 4.93 -6.38 -2.30
C TYR A 70 5.81 -5.29 -1.70
N HIS A 71 6.32 -5.58 -0.50
CA HIS A 71 7.45 -4.89 0.09
C HIS A 71 8.60 -5.88 0.24
N VAL A 72 9.83 -5.38 0.22
CA VAL A 72 11.01 -6.19 0.52
C VAL A 72 11.50 -5.80 1.91
N ILE A 73 11.70 -6.79 2.77
CA ILE A 73 12.12 -6.60 4.17
C ILE A 73 13.41 -7.39 4.44
N GLY A 74 14.23 -6.88 5.36
CA GLY A 74 15.43 -7.56 5.87
C GLY A 74 15.22 -8.26 7.22
N SER A 75 14.22 -7.81 7.97
CA SER A 75 13.79 -8.35 9.26
C SER A 75 12.28 -8.22 9.40
N ASP A 76 11.70 -8.88 10.39
CA ASP A 76 10.31 -8.64 10.81
C ASP A 76 10.03 -7.13 10.90
N SER A 77 8.93 -6.73 10.30
CA SER A 77 8.62 -5.33 10.04
C SER A 77 7.12 -5.07 10.15
N VAL A 78 6.79 -3.79 10.17
CA VAL A 78 5.42 -3.29 10.26
C VAL A 78 5.20 -2.28 9.13
N ALA A 79 4.17 -2.48 8.32
CA ALA A 79 3.76 -1.53 7.29
C ALA A 79 2.47 -0.82 7.69
N GLN A 80 2.40 0.46 7.39
CA GLN A 80 1.20 1.29 7.46
C GLN A 80 1.28 2.38 6.39
N GLY A 81 0.17 3.04 6.08
CA GLY A 81 0.20 4.03 5.02
C GLY A 81 -1.05 4.87 4.90
N ALA A 82 -1.16 5.54 3.77
CA ALA A 82 -2.35 6.24 3.36
C ALA A 82 -2.47 6.28 1.83
N PHE A 83 -3.70 6.24 1.34
CA PHE A 83 -4.02 6.69 -0.01
C PHE A 83 -4.42 8.16 0.03
N ILE A 84 -4.03 8.87 -1.02
CA ILE A 84 -4.37 10.27 -1.26
C ILE A 84 -5.21 10.29 -2.53
N GLY A 85 -6.32 11.01 -2.52
CA GLY A 85 -7.23 11.07 -3.65
C GLY A 85 -7.97 12.38 -3.76
N LEU A 86 -8.80 12.47 -4.79
CA LEU A 86 -9.70 13.58 -5.05
C LEU A 86 -11.11 13.03 -5.31
N THR A 87 -12.16 13.73 -4.88
CA THR A 87 -13.51 13.52 -5.41
C THR A 87 -13.59 14.03 -6.85
N ASP A 88 -14.70 13.75 -7.55
CA ASP A 88 -14.95 14.29 -8.90
C ASP A 88 -15.03 15.83 -8.92
N GLU A 89 -15.46 16.43 -7.81
CA GLU A 89 -15.49 17.89 -7.59
C GLU A 89 -14.10 18.46 -7.30
N GLY A 90 -13.06 17.61 -7.23
CA GLY A 90 -11.69 18.01 -6.96
C GLY A 90 -11.37 18.21 -5.48
N VAL A 91 -12.24 17.77 -4.57
CA VAL A 91 -11.99 17.87 -3.12
C VAL A 91 -10.96 16.82 -2.70
N PRO A 92 -9.84 17.20 -2.05
CA PRO A 92 -8.83 16.25 -1.62
C PRO A 92 -9.27 15.46 -0.40
N PHE A 93 -8.91 14.17 -0.37
CA PHE A 93 -9.08 13.31 0.79
C PHE A 93 -7.85 12.43 1.04
N VAL A 94 -7.75 11.94 2.27
CA VAL A 94 -6.74 10.98 2.72
C VAL A 94 -7.43 9.85 3.45
N VAL A 95 -7.15 8.62 3.06
CA VAL A 95 -7.64 7.42 3.75
C VAL A 95 -6.46 6.61 4.26
N ARG A 96 -6.49 6.23 5.55
CA ARG A 96 -5.42 5.47 6.18
C ARG A 96 -5.45 4.01 5.73
N ILE A 97 -4.27 3.47 5.47
CA ILE A 97 -4.05 2.03 5.37
C ILE A 97 -3.66 1.54 6.77
N PRO A 98 -4.49 0.69 7.41
CA PRO A 98 -4.21 0.18 8.74
C PRO A 98 -2.88 -0.56 8.79
N GLN A 99 -2.29 -0.59 9.98
CA GLN A 99 -1.05 -1.28 10.22
C GLN A 99 -1.21 -2.80 10.04
N PHE A 100 -0.26 -3.44 9.35
CA PHE A 100 -0.12 -4.89 9.33
C PHE A 100 1.34 -5.32 9.54
N LYS A 101 1.51 -6.53 10.08
CA LYS A 101 2.83 -7.12 10.33
C LYS A 101 3.32 -7.88 9.11
N MET A 102 4.61 -7.81 8.87
CA MET A 102 5.33 -8.60 7.87
C MET A 102 6.35 -9.44 8.63
N GLU A 103 6.01 -10.71 8.85
CA GLU A 103 6.80 -11.65 9.63
C GLU A 103 7.54 -12.59 8.66
N ILE A 104 8.84 -12.76 8.87
CA ILE A 104 9.65 -13.69 8.08
C ILE A 104 9.28 -15.12 8.54
N PRO A 105 8.94 -16.03 7.61
CA PRO A 105 8.65 -17.41 7.96
C PRO A 105 9.80 -18.02 8.74
N LYS A 106 9.52 -18.51 9.95
CA LYS A 106 10.48 -19.31 10.71
C LYS A 106 10.54 -20.68 10.05
N ALA A 107 11.76 -21.16 9.77
CA ALA A 107 11.94 -22.52 9.31
C ALA A 107 11.36 -23.49 10.36
N SER A 108 10.52 -24.41 9.90
CA SER A 108 9.95 -25.50 10.69
C SER A 108 10.99 -26.51 11.11
#